data_AF-A0A423UPE1-F1
#
_entry.id   AF-A0A423UPE1-F1
#
_cell.length_a   1.000
_cell.length_b   1.000
_cell.length_c   1.000
_cell.angle_alpha   90.00
_cell.angle_beta   90.00
_cell.angle_gamma   90.00
#
_symmetry.space_group_name_H-M   'P 1'
#
loop_
_entity.id
_entity.type
_entity.pdbx_description
1 polymer ?
#
loop_
_entity_poly.entity_id
_entity_poly.type
_entity_poly.pdbx_seq_one_letter_code
_entity_poly.pdbx_strand_id
1 'polypeptide(L)'
;MQPEAHDAATMLLDGAGRKAVCAAEDDASSPFPDAAFPGGAGGALFPHPFALPSWEVRSTLQNEVLLPGMPLAALPVESLYKPWSSAPGNAFGAQRGLYLGDAARHLQSVYATLQIEVPAHFAATPDHLALTLDLLALFLQNGNAQAASDVARDHLDWLDDYDAALCRSADGAARSERLDNARRAALAEGIAHLRALVALAGRAATKTGAG
;
A
#
# COMPACT_ATOMS: atom_id res chain seq x y z
N MET A 1 5.97 54.93 -16.01
CA MET A 1 6.63 55.70 -17.09
C MET A 1 7.76 54.81 -17.61
N GLN A 2 7.49 54.10 -18.72
CA GLN A 2 8.53 53.41 -19.50
C GLN A 2 9.25 54.45 -20.39
N PRO A 3 10.40 54.11 -21.02
CA PRO A 3 10.39 53.39 -22.31
C PRO A 3 11.31 52.15 -22.28
N GLU A 4 10.96 51.01 -22.91
CA GLU A 4 11.11 50.67 -24.35
C GLU A 4 12.59 50.59 -24.80
N ALA A 5 13.09 49.71 -25.68
CA ALA A 5 12.72 48.43 -26.27
C ALA A 5 13.87 48.12 -27.28
N HIS A 6 13.98 46.85 -27.72
CA HIS A 6 14.61 46.39 -28.98
C HIS A 6 16.14 46.37 -29.15
N ASP A 7 16.73 45.18 -29.33
CA ASP A 7 17.02 44.53 -30.64
C ASP A 7 17.78 43.20 -30.38
N ALA A 8 17.30 42.00 -30.70
CA ALA A 8 17.04 41.35 -31.99
C ALA A 8 18.30 40.83 -32.73
N ALA A 9 18.14 39.60 -33.26
CA ALA A 9 18.92 38.89 -34.28
C ALA A 9 20.17 38.08 -33.86
N THR A 10 20.55 36.92 -34.43
CA THR A 10 19.99 35.92 -35.38
C THR A 10 21.10 34.86 -35.53
N MET A 11 20.85 33.59 -35.17
CA MET A 11 20.85 32.37 -36.02
C MET A 11 22.17 31.76 -36.52
N LEU A 12 22.12 30.41 -36.63
CA LEU A 12 22.83 29.47 -37.52
C LEU A 12 24.29 29.11 -37.10
N LEU A 13 24.73 27.86 -37.05
CA LEU A 13 24.62 26.70 -37.99
C LEU A 13 24.74 25.39 -37.16
N ASP A 14 23.87 24.37 -37.30
CA ASP A 14 23.76 23.32 -38.34
C ASP A 14 24.96 22.35 -38.43
N GLY A 15 24.67 21.04 -38.45
CA GLY A 15 25.70 19.99 -38.53
C GLY A 15 25.25 18.58 -38.12
N ALA A 16 24.26 18.03 -38.82
CA ALA A 16 23.84 16.63 -38.74
C ALA A 16 24.89 15.62 -39.27
N GLY A 17 24.87 14.38 -38.76
CA GLY A 17 25.57 13.23 -39.36
C GLY A 17 25.59 11.93 -38.54
N ARG A 18 24.45 11.22 -38.44
CA ARG A 18 24.17 9.87 -39.00
C ARG A 18 24.88 8.63 -38.40
N LYS A 19 24.05 7.87 -37.65
CA LYS A 19 23.70 6.43 -37.76
C LYS A 19 24.79 5.34 -37.71
N ALA A 20 24.65 4.44 -36.73
CA ALA A 20 24.86 3.00 -36.92
C ALA A 20 23.73 2.22 -36.21
N VAL A 21 23.05 1.39 -36.99
CA VAL A 21 22.06 0.39 -36.60
C VAL A 21 22.79 -0.95 -36.55
N CYS A 22 22.60 -1.72 -35.48
CA CYS A 22 22.62 -3.19 -35.54
C CYS A 22 21.51 -3.69 -34.62
N ALA A 23 20.48 -4.28 -35.22
CA ALA A 23 19.48 -5.08 -34.54
C ALA A 23 20.03 -6.49 -34.29
N ALA A 24 19.68 -7.07 -33.15
CA ALA A 24 19.57 -8.51 -32.97
C ALA A 24 18.40 -8.75 -32.01
N GLU A 25 17.65 -9.80 -32.30
CA GLU A 25 16.21 -9.97 -32.10
C GLU A 25 15.81 -10.49 -30.71
N ASP A 26 14.50 -10.36 -30.45
CA ASP A 26 13.71 -10.83 -29.32
C ASP A 26 13.89 -12.32 -28.95
N ASP A 27 13.82 -12.65 -27.65
CA ASP A 27 12.98 -13.74 -27.15
C ASP A 27 12.65 -13.61 -25.64
N ALA A 28 11.41 -13.98 -25.32
CA ALA A 28 10.80 -14.31 -24.03
C ALA A 28 10.45 -13.20 -23.01
N SER A 29 9.17 -12.80 -23.09
CA SER A 29 8.34 -12.06 -22.13
C SER A 29 8.61 -12.29 -20.64
N SER A 30 8.82 -11.19 -19.92
CA SER A 30 8.55 -11.06 -18.48
C SER A 30 7.57 -9.89 -18.29
N PRO A 31 6.45 -10.03 -17.54
CA PRO A 31 5.34 -9.07 -17.59
C PRO A 31 5.53 -7.85 -16.67
N PHE A 32 6.71 -7.66 -16.08
CA PHE A 32 7.02 -6.52 -15.23
C PHE A 32 8.09 -5.66 -15.90
N PRO A 33 7.80 -4.40 -16.28
CA PRO A 33 8.84 -3.51 -16.76
C PRO A 33 9.79 -3.18 -15.61
N ASP A 34 11.08 -3.49 -15.78
CA ASP A 34 12.19 -2.94 -14.99
C ASP A 34 12.25 -1.42 -15.23
N ALA A 35 11.43 -0.67 -14.48
CA ALA A 35 11.64 0.74 -14.31
C ALA A 35 12.89 0.92 -13.44
N ALA A 36 14.04 1.06 -14.09
CA ALA A 36 15.28 1.49 -13.48
C ALA A 36 15.04 2.83 -12.76
N PHE A 37 14.95 2.79 -11.43
CA PHE A 37 14.98 3.99 -10.61
C PHE A 37 16.40 4.58 -10.73
N PRO A 38 16.57 5.82 -11.24
CA PRO A 38 17.89 6.43 -11.26
C PRO A 38 18.28 6.74 -9.83
N GLY A 39 19.34 6.06 -9.35
CA GLY A 39 19.98 6.35 -8.08
C GLY A 39 20.54 7.76 -8.06
N GLY A 40 19.76 8.70 -7.52
CA GLY A 40 20.20 10.03 -7.17
C GLY A 40 20.69 10.06 -5.73
N ALA A 41 22.00 10.09 -5.53
CA ALA A 41 22.59 10.45 -4.26
C ALA A 41 22.25 11.92 -3.94
N GLY A 42 21.47 12.15 -2.88
CA GLY A 42 21.13 13.51 -2.44
C GLY A 42 20.24 13.55 -1.20
N GLY A 43 20.88 13.71 -0.04
CA GLY A 43 20.34 14.49 1.08
C GLY A 43 19.10 13.95 1.82
N ALA A 44 19.36 13.30 2.96
CA ALA A 44 18.38 12.85 3.94
C ALA A 44 17.35 13.91 4.35
N LEU A 45 16.05 13.55 4.33
CA LEU A 45 14.99 14.22 5.11
C LEU A 45 13.78 13.31 5.39
N PHE A 46 13.99 12.00 5.52
CA PHE A 46 13.04 11.13 6.22
C PHE A 46 13.79 10.41 7.33
N PRO A 47 13.27 10.38 8.57
CA PRO A 47 13.86 9.54 9.58
C PRO A 47 13.90 8.10 9.05
N HIS A 48 15.01 7.40 9.33
CA HIS A 48 15.34 6.06 8.85
C HIS A 48 14.22 4.97 8.78
N PRO A 49 13.12 4.97 9.56
CA PRO A 49 12.04 3.97 9.42
C PRO A 49 11.27 3.93 8.08
N PHE A 50 11.39 4.93 7.19
CA PHE A 50 10.62 4.98 5.94
C PHE A 50 11.41 4.63 4.68
N ALA A 51 12.70 4.27 4.82
CA ALA A 51 13.42 3.71 3.69
C ALA A 51 12.75 2.38 3.29
N LEU A 52 12.48 2.22 2.00
CA LEU A 52 11.93 0.96 1.49
C LEU A 52 12.92 -0.17 1.79
N PRO A 53 12.50 -1.27 2.46
CA PRO A 53 13.35 -2.43 2.68
C PRO A 53 13.84 -3.01 1.36
N SER A 54 14.88 -3.84 1.38
CA SER A 54 15.41 -4.47 0.17
C SER A 54 14.33 -5.31 -0.56
N TRP A 55 14.55 -5.59 -1.84
CA TRP A 55 13.64 -6.47 -2.59
C TRP A 55 13.46 -7.82 -1.89
N GLU A 56 14.54 -8.43 -1.42
CA GLU A 56 14.52 -9.72 -0.71
C GLU A 56 13.63 -9.69 0.54
N VAL A 57 13.71 -8.61 1.33
CA VAL A 57 12.86 -8.41 2.51
C VAL A 57 11.40 -8.30 2.10
N ARG A 58 11.09 -7.46 1.10
CA ARG A 58 9.71 -7.24 0.62
C ARG A 58 9.11 -8.50 0.02
N SER A 59 9.84 -9.21 -0.83
CA SER A 59 9.36 -10.45 -1.45
C SER A 59 9.15 -11.56 -0.42
N THR A 60 10.01 -11.64 0.60
CA THR A 60 9.86 -12.62 1.68
C THR A 60 8.61 -12.31 2.52
N LEU A 61 8.43 -11.04 2.91
CA LEU A 61 7.23 -10.60 3.61
C LEU A 61 5.96 -10.90 2.80
N GLN A 62 5.96 -10.57 1.51
CA GLN A 62 4.82 -10.79 0.63
C GLN A 62 4.44 -12.28 0.57
N ASN A 63 5.41 -13.14 0.33
CA ASN A 63 5.15 -14.57 0.10
C ASN A 63 4.83 -15.34 1.39
N GLU A 64 5.28 -14.86 2.55
CA GLU A 64 5.10 -15.56 3.83
C GLU A 64 3.93 -15.03 4.67
N VAL A 65 3.64 -13.73 4.59
CA VAL A 65 2.68 -13.05 5.48
C VAL A 65 1.51 -12.44 4.72
N LEU A 66 1.75 -11.87 3.53
CA LEU A 66 0.70 -11.16 2.77
C LEU A 66 -0.01 -12.06 1.74
N LEU A 67 0.25 -13.37 1.77
CA LEU A 67 -0.37 -14.34 0.90
C LEU A 67 -1.37 -15.21 1.68
N PRO A 68 -2.65 -15.31 1.27
CA PRO A 68 -3.64 -16.14 1.95
C PRO A 68 -3.23 -17.62 1.95
N GLY A 69 -3.60 -18.34 3.01
CA GLY A 69 -3.36 -19.78 3.15
C GLY A 69 -1.96 -20.15 3.61
N MET A 70 -1.06 -19.18 3.79
CA MET A 70 0.27 -19.44 4.37
C MET A 70 0.19 -19.59 5.90
N PRO A 71 1.06 -20.40 6.53
CA PRO A 71 1.06 -20.59 7.98
C PRO A 71 1.29 -19.32 8.80
N LEU A 72 1.95 -18.32 8.22
CA LEU A 72 2.27 -17.03 8.85
C LEU A 72 1.40 -15.88 8.32
N ALA A 73 0.33 -16.19 7.59
CA ALA A 73 -0.50 -15.20 6.93
C ALA A 73 -1.14 -14.21 7.92
N ALA A 74 -0.97 -12.92 7.64
CA ALA A 74 -1.66 -11.81 8.29
C ALA A 74 -1.95 -10.74 7.22
N LEU A 75 -3.15 -10.83 6.64
CA LEU A 75 -3.54 -10.02 5.49
C LEU A 75 -4.13 -8.68 5.94
N PRO A 76 -3.78 -7.56 5.30
CA PRO A 76 -4.29 -6.24 5.68
C PRO A 76 -5.70 -6.00 5.12
N VAL A 77 -6.67 -6.82 5.54
CA VAL A 77 -8.08 -6.76 5.08
C VAL A 77 -9.00 -6.66 6.28
N GLU A 78 -9.74 -5.55 6.40
CA GLU A 78 -10.54 -5.19 7.58
C GLU A 78 -11.52 -6.29 8.02
N SER A 79 -12.26 -6.89 7.08
CA SER A 79 -13.27 -7.91 7.36
C SER A 79 -12.73 -9.17 8.03
N LEU A 80 -11.42 -9.43 7.93
CA LEU A 80 -10.79 -10.53 8.67
C LEU A 80 -10.69 -10.26 10.17
N TYR A 81 -10.70 -8.99 10.59
CA TYR A 81 -10.48 -8.58 11.98
C TYR A 81 -11.78 -8.16 12.67
N LYS A 82 -12.76 -7.66 11.92
CA LYS A 82 -14.06 -7.24 12.45
C LYS A 82 -15.09 -8.39 12.45
N PRO A 83 -16.13 -8.31 13.29
CA PRO A 83 -17.29 -9.19 13.19
C PRO A 83 -17.87 -9.15 11.78
N TRP A 84 -18.22 -10.32 11.22
CA TRP A 84 -18.70 -10.41 9.84
C TRP A 84 -20.01 -9.64 9.63
N SER A 85 -20.92 -9.67 10.61
CA SER A 85 -22.15 -8.88 10.60
C SER A 85 -22.55 -8.43 12.01
N SER A 86 -23.04 -7.20 12.11
CA SER A 86 -23.68 -6.71 13.34
C SER A 86 -25.20 -6.93 13.35
N ALA A 87 -25.80 -7.34 12.22
CA ALA A 87 -27.22 -7.63 12.10
C ALA A 87 -27.62 -8.90 12.90
N PRO A 88 -28.64 -8.83 13.78
CA PRO A 88 -29.19 -9.99 14.46
C PRO A 88 -29.75 -11.03 13.47
N GLY A 89 -29.55 -12.32 13.76
CA GLY A 89 -30.10 -13.42 12.95
C GLY A 89 -29.30 -13.73 11.67
N ASN A 90 -28.16 -13.07 11.46
CA ASN A 90 -27.25 -13.44 10.38
C ASN A 90 -26.56 -14.79 10.67
N ALA A 91 -26.41 -15.64 9.65
CA ALA A 91 -25.83 -16.97 9.77
C ALA A 91 -24.36 -16.99 10.24
N PHE A 92 -23.59 -15.94 9.93
CA PHE A 92 -22.19 -15.79 10.34
C PHE A 92 -22.04 -14.83 11.52
N GLY A 93 -22.98 -13.90 11.70
CA GLY A 93 -23.09 -13.04 12.88
C GLY A 93 -21.75 -12.43 13.29
N ALA A 94 -21.37 -12.63 14.56
CA ALA A 94 -20.14 -12.07 15.13
C ALA A 94 -18.84 -12.82 14.78
N GLN A 95 -18.88 -13.81 13.87
CA GLN A 95 -17.70 -14.55 13.45
C GLN A 95 -16.65 -13.62 12.81
N ARG A 96 -15.37 -13.84 13.14
CA ARG A 96 -14.22 -13.12 12.55
C ARG A 96 -13.44 -14.02 11.59
N GLY A 97 -12.53 -13.44 10.82
CA GLY A 97 -11.68 -14.17 9.86
C GLY A 97 -12.38 -14.54 8.56
N LEU A 98 -13.49 -13.87 8.24
CA LEU A 98 -14.28 -14.10 7.04
C LEU A 98 -14.29 -12.84 6.16
N TYR A 99 -14.05 -12.99 4.87
CA TYR A 99 -14.14 -11.89 3.92
C TYR A 99 -15.58 -11.40 3.72
N LEU A 100 -15.69 -10.19 3.15
CA LEU A 100 -16.96 -9.63 2.66
C LEU A 100 -18.03 -9.49 3.76
N GLY A 101 -17.60 -9.15 4.97
CA GLY A 101 -18.49 -8.73 6.06
C GLY A 101 -19.08 -7.32 5.83
N ASP A 102 -19.79 -6.80 6.82
CA ASP A 102 -20.46 -5.50 6.74
C ASP A 102 -19.51 -4.35 6.37
N ALA A 103 -18.28 -4.34 6.91
CA ALA A 103 -17.27 -3.33 6.60
C ALA A 103 -16.91 -3.31 5.10
N ALA A 104 -16.69 -4.48 4.50
CA ALA A 104 -16.39 -4.61 3.08
C ALA A 104 -17.55 -4.16 2.20
N ARG A 105 -18.79 -4.52 2.57
CA ARG A 105 -20.00 -4.06 1.86
C ARG A 105 -20.18 -2.56 1.95
N HIS A 106 -19.86 -1.97 3.10
CA HIS A 106 -19.90 -0.52 3.25
C HIS A 106 -18.92 0.17 2.31
N LEU A 107 -17.65 -0.25 2.27
CA LEU A 107 -16.66 0.31 1.33
C LEU A 107 -17.06 0.10 -0.13
N GLN A 108 -17.63 -1.06 -0.50
CA GLN A 108 -18.20 -1.25 -1.85
C GLN A 108 -19.27 -0.21 -2.18
N SER A 109 -20.18 0.08 -1.25
CA SER A 109 -21.19 1.12 -1.43
C SER A 109 -20.58 2.51 -1.56
N VAL A 110 -19.52 2.81 -0.80
CA VAL A 110 -18.80 4.09 -0.90
C VAL A 110 -18.12 4.22 -2.26
N TYR A 111 -17.38 3.21 -2.72
CA TYR A 111 -16.76 3.22 -4.04
C TYR A 111 -17.78 3.37 -5.16
N ALA A 112 -18.90 2.63 -5.09
CA ALA A 112 -19.99 2.76 -6.05
C ALA A 112 -20.59 4.17 -6.06
N THR A 113 -20.80 4.78 -4.89
CA THR A 113 -21.35 6.13 -4.77
C THR A 113 -20.42 7.18 -5.37
N LEU A 114 -19.11 7.03 -5.15
CA LEU A 114 -18.09 7.91 -5.69
C LEU A 114 -17.71 7.60 -7.14
N GLN A 115 -18.30 6.55 -7.75
CA GLN A 115 -17.96 6.06 -9.08
C GLN A 115 -16.45 5.70 -9.20
N ILE A 116 -15.89 5.16 -8.11
CA ILE A 116 -14.51 4.66 -8.06
C ILE A 116 -14.53 3.19 -8.50
N GLU A 117 -13.74 2.86 -9.52
CA GLU A 117 -13.53 1.48 -9.94
C GLU A 117 -12.50 0.80 -9.02
N VAL A 118 -12.92 -0.29 -8.38
CA VAL A 118 -12.00 -1.13 -7.58
C VAL A 118 -11.23 -2.05 -8.54
N PRO A 119 -9.88 -2.05 -8.51
CA PRO A 119 -9.10 -2.93 -9.36
C PRO A 119 -9.47 -4.40 -9.19
N ALA A 120 -9.49 -5.17 -10.28
CA ALA A 120 -9.98 -6.56 -10.28
C ALA A 120 -9.30 -7.48 -9.24
N HIS A 121 -8.01 -7.25 -8.94
CA HIS A 121 -7.28 -8.03 -7.94
C HIS A 121 -7.73 -7.76 -6.49
N PHE A 122 -8.46 -6.66 -6.24
CA PHE A 122 -9.09 -6.34 -4.96
C PHE A 122 -10.60 -6.63 -4.95
N ALA A 123 -11.17 -7.25 -5.98
CA ALA A 123 -12.62 -7.48 -6.05
C ALA A 123 -13.16 -8.29 -4.85
N ALA A 124 -12.35 -9.22 -4.32
CA ALA A 124 -12.67 -10.02 -3.14
C ALA A 124 -12.30 -9.33 -1.81
N THR A 125 -11.58 -8.22 -1.86
CA THR A 125 -11.02 -7.49 -0.71
C THR A 125 -11.15 -5.97 -0.91
N PRO A 126 -12.38 -5.45 -1.10
CA PRO A 126 -12.61 -4.01 -1.29
C PRO A 126 -12.16 -3.19 -0.07
N ASP A 127 -12.07 -3.83 1.09
CA ASP A 127 -11.64 -3.32 2.39
C ASP A 127 -10.17 -3.63 2.71
N HIS A 128 -9.36 -3.80 1.67
CA HIS A 128 -7.92 -3.89 1.82
C HIS A 128 -7.35 -2.54 2.27
N LEU A 129 -6.46 -2.54 3.28
CA LEU A 129 -5.92 -1.34 3.92
C LEU A 129 -5.36 -0.33 2.92
N ALA A 130 -4.69 -0.79 1.87
CA ALA A 130 -4.18 0.09 0.81
C ALA A 130 -5.31 0.92 0.16
N LEU A 131 -6.44 0.30 -0.19
CA LEU A 131 -7.58 0.99 -0.80
C LEU A 131 -8.27 1.94 0.19
N THR A 132 -8.36 1.55 1.46
CA THR A 132 -8.92 2.41 2.52
C THR A 132 -8.04 3.65 2.74
N LEU A 133 -6.71 3.50 2.70
CA LEU A 133 -5.77 4.62 2.80
C LEU A 133 -5.82 5.53 1.56
N ASP A 134 -5.98 4.97 0.36
CA ASP A 134 -6.17 5.75 -0.87
C ASP A 134 -7.48 6.56 -0.81
N LEU A 135 -8.57 5.95 -0.32
CA LEU A 135 -9.85 6.64 -0.11
C LEU A 135 -9.73 7.76 0.93
N LEU A 136 -9.05 7.51 2.04
CA LEU A 136 -8.77 8.52 3.06
C LEU A 136 -7.96 9.68 2.47
N ALA A 137 -6.92 9.37 1.72
CA ALA A 137 -6.08 10.37 1.06
C ALA A 137 -6.90 11.20 0.06
N LEU A 138 -7.80 10.58 -0.70
CA LEU A 138 -8.72 11.26 -1.62
C LEU A 138 -9.59 12.28 -0.87
N PHE A 139 -10.21 11.91 0.26
CA PHE A 139 -11.04 12.85 1.03
C PHE A 139 -10.23 14.00 1.60
N LEU A 140 -9.04 13.74 2.14
CA LEU A 140 -8.14 14.78 2.66
C LEU A 140 -7.71 15.77 1.55
N GLN A 141 -7.34 15.26 0.38
CA GLN A 141 -6.91 16.09 -0.76
C GLN A 141 -8.04 17.00 -1.28
N ASN A 142 -9.29 16.56 -1.16
CA ASN A 142 -10.46 17.35 -1.56
C ASN A 142 -11.03 18.21 -0.42
N GLY A 143 -10.37 18.28 0.74
CA GLY A 143 -10.81 19.07 1.89
C GLY A 143 -12.07 18.54 2.58
N ASN A 144 -12.47 17.29 2.32
CA ASN A 144 -13.64 16.68 2.95
C ASN A 144 -13.26 16.06 4.30
N ALA A 145 -13.03 16.92 5.30
CA ALA A 145 -12.59 16.52 6.63
C ALA A 145 -13.57 15.56 7.32
N GLN A 146 -14.88 15.76 7.13
CA GLN A 146 -15.90 14.90 7.74
C GLN A 146 -15.81 13.47 7.19
N ALA A 147 -15.79 13.29 5.87
CA ALA A 147 -15.67 11.96 5.26
C ALA A 147 -14.33 11.28 5.61
N ALA A 148 -13.24 12.05 5.69
CA ALA A 148 -11.95 11.55 6.14
C ALA A 148 -12.00 11.06 7.61
N SER A 149 -12.68 11.81 8.50
CA SER A 149 -12.90 11.44 9.89
C SER A 149 -13.75 10.18 10.02
N ASP A 150 -14.83 10.08 9.24
CA ASP A 150 -15.71 8.91 9.25
C ASP A 150 -14.99 7.65 8.75
N VAL A 151 -14.25 7.72 7.64
CA VAL A 151 -13.42 6.59 7.18
C VAL A 151 -12.37 6.19 8.21
N ALA A 152 -11.67 7.17 8.80
CA ALA A 152 -10.65 6.88 9.80
C ALA A 152 -11.22 6.19 11.05
N ARG A 153 -12.39 6.64 11.51
CA ARG A 153 -13.07 6.08 12.67
C ARG A 153 -13.64 4.70 12.39
N ASP A 154 -14.31 4.54 11.26
CA ASP A 154 -15.13 3.36 11.00
C ASP A 154 -14.35 2.24 10.30
N HIS A 155 -13.25 2.55 9.61
CA HIS A 155 -12.50 1.60 8.78
C HIS A 155 -11.01 1.43 9.15
N LEU A 156 -10.52 2.10 10.19
CA LEU A 156 -9.15 1.92 10.71
C LEU A 156 -9.10 1.56 12.21
N ASP A 157 -10.26 1.29 12.82
CA ASP A 157 -10.39 0.86 14.23
C ASP A 157 -9.86 -0.56 14.51
N TRP A 158 -9.58 -1.33 13.47
CA TRP A 158 -9.07 -2.71 13.53
C TRP A 158 -7.54 -2.81 13.47
N LEU A 159 -6.82 -1.70 13.30
CA LEU A 159 -5.37 -1.72 13.09
C LEU A 159 -4.58 -2.32 14.28
N ASP A 160 -5.10 -2.20 15.50
CA ASP A 160 -4.49 -2.84 16.67
C ASP A 160 -4.60 -4.38 16.62
N ASP A 161 -5.76 -4.90 16.17
CA ASP A 161 -5.95 -6.34 15.94
C ASP A 161 -5.04 -6.84 14.80
N TYR A 162 -4.77 -5.99 13.80
CA TYR A 162 -3.83 -6.29 12.73
C TYR A 162 -2.38 -6.31 13.20
N ASP A 163 -1.94 -5.31 13.98
CA ASP A 163 -0.59 -5.30 14.57
C ASP A 163 -0.36 -6.53 15.46
N ALA A 164 -1.37 -6.92 16.23
CA ALA A 164 -1.33 -8.15 17.01
C ALA A 164 -1.18 -9.40 16.14
N ALA A 165 -1.80 -9.46 14.96
CA ALA A 165 -1.62 -10.55 14.02
C ALA A 165 -0.20 -10.58 13.42
N LEU A 166 0.34 -9.41 13.05
CA LEU A 166 1.72 -9.29 12.59
C LEU A 166 2.73 -9.72 13.66
N CYS A 167 2.47 -9.38 14.92
CA CYS A 167 3.27 -9.82 16.06
C CYS A 167 3.28 -11.36 16.18
N ARG A 168 2.11 -12.00 16.06
CA ARG A 168 2.00 -13.48 16.04
C ARG A 168 2.75 -14.10 14.85
N SER A 169 2.70 -13.47 13.68
CA SER A 169 3.45 -13.93 12.51
C SER A 169 4.96 -13.83 12.71
N ALA A 170 5.46 -12.78 13.38
CA ALA A 170 6.87 -12.64 13.73
C ALA A 170 7.32 -13.74 14.71
N ASP A 171 6.53 -13.99 15.74
CA ASP A 171 6.76 -15.07 16.69
C ASP A 171 6.76 -16.45 16.02
N GLY A 172 5.82 -16.67 15.09
CA GLY A 172 5.74 -17.89 14.28
C GLY A 172 6.95 -18.06 13.36
N ALA A 173 7.41 -16.99 12.72
CA ALA A 173 8.59 -16.98 11.88
C ALA A 173 9.86 -17.35 12.66
N ALA A 174 10.03 -16.77 13.86
CA ALA A 174 11.18 -17.03 14.72
C ALA A 174 11.30 -18.52 15.13
N ARG A 175 10.16 -19.20 15.28
CA ARG A 175 10.09 -20.64 15.63
C ARG A 175 9.99 -21.57 14.43
N SER A 176 9.94 -21.04 13.20
CA SER A 176 9.71 -21.86 12.01
C SER A 176 10.97 -22.61 11.61
N GLU A 177 10.88 -23.94 11.58
CA GLU A 177 11.93 -24.83 11.06
C GLU A 177 11.99 -24.86 9.52
N ARG A 178 10.91 -24.42 8.85
CA ARG A 178 10.83 -24.35 7.38
C ARG A 178 11.70 -23.23 6.80
N LEU A 179 11.92 -22.16 7.57
CA LEU A 179 12.67 -21.00 7.12
C LEU A 179 14.16 -21.18 7.44
N ASP A 180 15.03 -20.78 6.52
CA ASP A 180 16.45 -20.64 6.83
C ASP A 180 16.72 -19.34 7.62
N ASN A 181 17.96 -19.15 8.08
CA ASN A 181 18.35 -17.99 8.87
C ASN A 181 18.17 -16.66 8.11
N ALA A 182 18.48 -16.63 6.81
CA ALA A 182 18.39 -15.42 6.00
C ALA A 182 16.93 -14.99 5.83
N ARG A 183 16.04 -15.93 5.49
CA ARG A 183 14.60 -15.69 5.37
C ARG A 183 13.96 -15.32 6.69
N ARG A 184 14.38 -15.90 7.82
CA ARG A 184 13.92 -15.47 9.15
C ARG A 184 14.30 -14.03 9.45
N ALA A 185 15.54 -13.63 9.16
CA ALA A 185 15.99 -12.26 9.37
C ALA A 185 15.24 -11.28 8.46
N ALA A 186 15.12 -11.61 7.17
CA ALA A 186 14.39 -10.82 6.20
C ALA A 186 12.91 -10.65 6.58
N LEU A 187 12.28 -11.72 7.06
CA LEU A 187 10.88 -11.67 7.49
C LEU A 187 10.69 -10.85 8.76
N ALA A 188 11.61 -10.95 9.73
CA ALA A 188 11.58 -10.12 10.94
C ALA A 188 11.72 -8.63 10.62
N GLU A 189 12.63 -8.27 9.71
CA GLU A 189 12.79 -6.90 9.22
C GLU A 189 11.53 -6.42 8.49
N GLY A 190 10.99 -7.22 7.57
CA GLY A 190 9.80 -6.88 6.81
C GLY A 190 8.57 -6.68 7.69
N ILE A 191 8.35 -7.55 8.68
CA ILE A 191 7.25 -7.40 9.63
C ILE A 191 7.46 -6.15 10.48
N ALA A 192 8.67 -5.89 10.98
CA ALA A 192 8.95 -4.68 11.76
C ALA A 192 8.66 -3.40 10.96
N HIS A 193 9.04 -3.37 9.68
CA HIS A 193 8.74 -2.25 8.79
C HIS A 193 7.23 -2.08 8.58
N LEU A 194 6.50 -3.16 8.29
CA LEU A 194 5.04 -3.10 8.08
C LEU A 194 4.30 -2.64 9.34
N ARG A 195 4.71 -3.12 10.53
CA ARG A 195 4.15 -2.67 11.81
C ARG A 195 4.39 -1.17 12.04
N ALA A 196 5.55 -0.64 11.64
CA ALA A 196 5.82 0.79 11.72
C ALA A 196 4.89 1.62 10.81
N LEU A 197 4.56 1.11 9.61
CA LEU A 197 3.58 1.73 8.71
C LEU A 197 2.15 1.66 9.27
N VAL A 198 1.74 0.52 9.83
CA VAL A 198 0.44 0.37 10.49
C VAL A 198 0.30 1.33 11.66
N ALA A 199 1.34 1.45 12.49
CA ALA A 199 1.35 2.41 13.60
C ALA A 199 1.27 3.87 13.11
N LEU A 200 1.88 4.19 11.96
CA LEU A 200 1.73 5.51 11.35
C LEU A 200 0.29 5.75 10.88
N ALA A 201 -0.33 4.78 10.21
CA ALA A 201 -1.73 4.86 9.78
C ALA A 201 -2.68 5.07 10.96
N GLY A 202 -2.52 4.32 12.06
CA GLY A 202 -3.33 4.50 13.28
C GLY A 202 -3.17 5.89 13.92
N ARG A 203 -1.94 6.43 13.95
CA ARG A 203 -1.70 7.80 14.43
C ARG A 203 -2.28 8.87 13.50
N ALA A 204 -2.34 8.63 12.20
CA ALA A 204 -2.99 9.52 11.26
C ALA A 204 -4.51 9.50 11.44
N ALA A 205 -5.09 8.31 11.59
CA ALA A 205 -6.52 8.12 11.81
C ALA A 205 -7.03 8.84 13.06
N THR A 206 -6.32 8.69 14.18
CA THR A 206 -6.66 9.37 15.46
C THR A 206 -6.60 10.89 15.37
N LYS A 207 -5.68 11.46 14.59
CA LYS A 207 -5.61 12.91 14.35
C LYS A 207 -6.78 13.39 13.48
N THR A 208 -7.15 12.65 12.44
CA THR A 208 -8.28 12.99 11.57
C THR A 208 -9.62 12.88 12.29
N GLY A 209 -9.77 11.91 13.21
CA GLY A 209 -10.98 11.72 14.00
C GLY A 209 -11.23 12.76 15.10
N ALA A 210 -10.21 13.55 15.47
CA ALA A 210 -10.29 14.56 16.53
C ALA A 210 -10.59 15.99 16.02
N GLY A 211 -10.73 16.16 14.70
CA GLY A 211 -10.97 17.45 14.03
C GLY A 211 -12.44 17.76 13.80
#